data_AF-A0A849DUX9-F1
#
_entry.id   AF-A0A849DUX9-F1
#
_cell.length_a   1.000
_cell.length_b   1.000
_cell.length_c   1.000
_cell.angle_alpha   90.00
_cell.angle_beta   90.00
_cell.angle_gamma   90.00
#
_symmetry.space_group_name_H-M   'P 1'
#
loop_
_entity.id
_entity.type
_entity.pdbx_description
1 polymer ?
#
loop_
_entity_poly.entity_id
_entity_poly.type
_entity_poly.pdbx_seq_one_letter_code
_entity_poly.pdbx_strand_id
1 'polypeptide(L)'
;DICPVDCLTFTENREEAELRQQLNVPANNPSQDLFVSGNLKTGRIMVKDEDVCLHCGLCAERCPTSAWDMQKFLYIAPKAMKAE
;
A
#
# COMPACT_ATOMS: atom_id res chain seq x y z
N ASP A 1 -9.00 6.62 -5.20
CA ASP A 1 -10.11 7.06 -4.33
C ASP A 1 -10.80 5.92 -3.57
N ILE A 2 -10.07 4.87 -3.18
CA ILE A 2 -10.63 3.73 -2.42
C ILE A 2 -9.86 3.43 -1.13
N CYS A 3 -8.64 3.94 -1.00
CA CYS A 3 -7.87 3.78 0.24
C CYS A 3 -8.47 4.72 1.29
N PRO A 4 -8.88 4.23 2.48
CA PRO A 4 -9.49 5.06 3.52
C PRO A 4 -8.52 6.01 4.22
N VAL A 5 -7.22 5.88 3.92
CA VAL A 5 -6.11 6.59 4.56
C VAL A 5 -5.13 7.15 3.52
N ASP A 6 -5.57 7.27 2.27
CA ASP A 6 -4.81 7.89 1.17
C ASP A 6 -3.41 7.31 0.89
N CYS A 7 -3.20 6.05 1.29
CA CYS A 7 -1.97 5.27 1.11
C CYS A 7 -1.54 5.03 -0.35
N LEU A 8 -2.38 5.34 -1.34
CA LEU A 8 -2.12 5.11 -2.75
C LEU A 8 -2.14 6.43 -3.51
N THR A 9 -1.03 6.77 -4.16
CA THR A 9 -0.91 7.97 -4.98
C THR A 9 -0.50 7.62 -6.40
N PHE A 10 -1.17 8.21 -7.39
CA PHE A 10 -0.68 8.20 -8.77
C PHE A 10 0.05 9.52 -9.01
N THR A 11 1.30 9.51 -9.47
CA THR A 11 2.08 10.74 -9.67
C THR A 11 3.16 10.54 -10.74
N GLU A 12 3.87 11.61 -11.10
CA GLU A 12 5.04 11.51 -11.97
C GLU A 12 6.21 10.85 -11.23
N ASN A 13 7.05 10.12 -11.96
CA ASN A 13 8.24 9.53 -11.35
C ASN A 13 9.30 10.62 -11.09
N ARG A 14 9.90 10.61 -9.90
CA ARG A 14 10.89 11.59 -9.42
C ARG A 14 11.90 10.91 -8.51
N GLU A 15 12.93 11.64 -8.10
CA GLU A 15 13.81 11.18 -7.03
C GLU A 15 13.01 10.93 -5.75
N GLU A 16 13.38 9.91 -4.98
CA GLU A 16 12.62 9.46 -3.82
C GLU A 16 12.34 10.57 -2.80
N ALA A 17 13.33 11.42 -2.51
CA ALA A 17 13.18 12.52 -1.55
C ALA A 17 12.08 13.51 -1.96
N GLU A 18 11.98 13.83 -3.26
CA GLU A 18 10.91 14.66 -3.80
C GLU A 18 9.58 13.90 -3.84
N LEU A 19 9.62 12.64 -4.28
CA LEU A 19 8.44 11.79 -4.43
C LEU A 19 7.67 11.66 -3.12
N ARG A 20 8.38 11.44 -2.00
CA ARG A 20 7.82 11.33 -0.64
C ARG A 20 6.99 12.55 -0.24
N GLN A 21 7.36 13.75 -0.69
CA GLN A 21 6.64 14.99 -0.37
C GLN A 21 5.45 15.26 -1.30
N GLN A 22 5.36 14.57 -2.43
CA GLN A 22 4.31 14.75 -3.45
C GLN A 22 3.21 13.68 -3.38
N LEU A 23 3.29 12.76 -2.43
CA LEU A 23 2.21 11.80 -2.18
C LEU A 23 0.97 12.51 -1.62
N ASN A 24 -0.21 11.87 -1.70
CA ASN A 24 -1.44 12.41 -1.12
C ASN A 24 -1.27 12.73 0.39
N VAL A 25 -0.45 11.95 1.08
CA VAL A 25 0.03 12.19 2.44
C VAL A 25 1.56 12.14 2.42
N PRO A 26 2.29 13.16 2.93
CA PRO A 26 3.75 13.16 2.91
C PRO A 26 4.36 11.98 3.68
N ALA A 27 5.21 11.19 3.01
CA ALA A 27 5.88 10.02 3.59
C ALA A 27 7.13 10.43 4.37
N ASN A 28 6.94 10.81 5.63
CA ASN A 28 8.00 11.34 6.49
C ASN A 28 8.90 10.27 7.12
N ASN A 29 8.54 8.98 7.00
CA ASN A 29 9.33 7.87 7.53
C ASN A 29 10.25 7.29 6.45
N PRO A 30 11.55 7.65 6.41
CA PRO A 30 12.49 7.15 5.41
C PRO A 30 12.90 5.69 5.64
N SER A 31 12.66 5.15 6.84
CA SER A 31 12.99 3.75 7.15
C SER A 31 11.97 2.75 6.60
N GLN A 32 10.78 3.24 6.24
CA GLN A 32 9.75 2.45 5.59
C GLN A 32 9.84 2.64 4.07
N ASP A 33 9.89 1.51 3.35
CA ASP A 33 9.95 1.49 1.90
C ASP A 33 8.61 1.92 1.28
N LEU A 34 8.70 2.66 0.18
CA LEU A 34 7.58 2.93 -0.71
C LEU A 34 7.53 1.85 -1.78
N PHE A 35 6.36 1.25 -2.00
CA PHE A 35 6.20 0.36 -3.13
C PHE A 35 5.79 1.15 -4.36
N VAL A 36 6.65 1.13 -5.39
CA VAL A 36 6.48 1.91 -6.61
C VAL A 36 6.22 0.97 -7.78
N SER A 37 5.16 1.22 -8.55
CA SER A 37 4.90 0.50 -9.80
C SER A 37 5.88 0.91 -10.89
N GLY A 38 6.01 0.08 -11.93
CA GLY A 38 6.61 0.53 -13.19
C GLY A 38 5.81 1.69 -13.82
N ASN A 39 6.39 2.31 -14.85
CA ASN A 39 5.73 3.36 -15.61
C ASN A 39 4.44 2.84 -16.26
N LEU A 40 3.34 3.54 -15.99
CA LEU A 40 2.04 3.25 -16.59
C LEU A 40 1.93 3.90 -17.97
N LYS A 41 0.98 3.41 -18.79
CA LYS A 41 0.68 3.99 -20.12
C LYS A 41 0.26 5.46 -20.05
N THR A 42 -0.18 5.93 -18.89
CA THR A 42 -0.53 7.33 -18.63
C THR A 42 0.69 8.23 -18.38
N GLY A 43 1.90 7.67 -18.35
CA GLY A 43 3.14 8.38 -18.00
C GLY A 43 3.37 8.54 -16.49
N ARG A 44 2.41 8.14 -15.66
CA ARG A 44 2.50 8.19 -14.19
C ARG A 44 3.01 6.87 -13.62
N ILE A 45 3.42 6.91 -12.35
CA ILE A 45 3.63 5.75 -11.48
C ILE A 45 2.53 5.70 -10.42
N MET A 46 2.30 4.51 -9.88
CA MET A 46 1.51 4.32 -8.68
C MET A 46 2.46 4.04 -7.52
N VAL A 47 2.31 4.79 -6.44
CA VAL A 47 3.08 4.65 -5.20
C VAL A 47 2.14 4.21 -4.10
N LYS A 48 2.54 3.18 -3.35
CA LYS A 48 1.90 2.75 -2.12
C LYS A 48 2.82 3.03 -0.94
N ASP A 49 2.32 3.79 0.01
CA ASP A 49 2.99 4.03 1.28
C ASP A 49 2.48 3.04 2.33
N GLU A 50 3.38 2.18 2.81
CA GLU A 50 3.07 1.19 3.84
C GLU A 50 3.05 1.75 5.25
N ASP A 51 3.67 2.91 5.50
CA ASP A 51 3.69 3.53 6.83
C ASP A 51 2.28 3.87 7.30
N VAL A 52 1.42 4.23 6.35
CA VAL A 52 0.00 4.57 6.59
C VAL A 52 -0.98 3.47 6.16
N CYS A 53 -0.52 2.38 5.53
CA CYS A 53 -1.42 1.36 5.00
C CYS A 53 -2.03 0.49 6.11
N LEU A 54 -3.37 0.50 6.24
CA LEU A 54 -4.08 -0.36 7.21
C LEU A 54 -4.27 -1.82 6.76
N HIS A 55 -3.73 -2.20 5.60
CA HIS A 55 -3.86 -3.55 5.02
C HIS A 55 -5.33 -3.99 4.85
N CYS A 56 -6.25 -3.04 4.66
CA CYS A 56 -7.70 -3.31 4.58
C CYS A 56 -8.16 -4.12 3.35
N GLY A 57 -7.31 -4.27 2.33
CA GLY A 57 -7.63 -5.04 1.12
C GLY A 57 -8.46 -4.31 0.06
N LEU A 58 -9.09 -3.17 0.39
CA LEU A 58 -10.04 -2.50 -0.51
C LEU A 58 -9.44 -2.10 -1.87
N CYS A 59 -8.15 -1.75 -1.92
CA CYS A 59 -7.47 -1.42 -3.16
C CYS A 59 -7.29 -2.63 -4.08
N ALA A 60 -7.02 -3.82 -3.54
CA ALA A 60 -6.90 -5.05 -4.31
C ALA A 60 -8.28 -5.50 -4.82
N GLU A 61 -9.28 -5.54 -3.93
CA GLU A 61 -10.64 -6.00 -4.25
C GLU A 61 -11.35 -5.11 -5.29
N ARG A 62 -10.97 -3.83 -5.38
CA ARG A 62 -11.55 -2.86 -6.33
C ARG A 62 -10.65 -2.59 -7.54
N CYS A 63 -9.53 -3.29 -7.68
CA CYS A 63 -8.64 -3.09 -8.82
C CYS A 63 -9.28 -3.67 -10.10
N PRO A 64 -9.64 -2.85 -11.10
CA PRO A 64 -10.32 -3.34 -12.30
C PRO A 64 -9.41 -4.17 -13.21
N THR A 65 -8.10 -4.04 -13.06
CA THR A 65 -7.08 -4.73 -13.87
C THR A 65 -6.33 -5.80 -13.10
N SER A 66 -6.69 -6.04 -11.83
CA SER A 66 -5.96 -6.93 -10.92
C SER A 66 -4.44 -6.66 -10.88
N ALA A 67 -4.06 -5.38 -10.94
CA ALA A 67 -2.65 -4.95 -10.97
C ALA A 67 -1.97 -5.03 -9.59
N TRP A 68 -2.75 -5.16 -8.52
CA TRP A 68 -2.26 -5.29 -7.15
C TRP A 68 -3.11 -6.30 -6.40
N ASP A 69 -2.48 -7.07 -5.52
CA ASP A 69 -3.13 -8.06 -4.67
C ASP A 69 -2.71 -7.91 -3.19
N MET A 70 -3.58 -8.37 -2.28
CA MET A 70 -3.29 -8.43 -0.84
C MET A 70 -3.30 -9.87 -0.39
N GLN A 71 -2.14 -10.37 0.02
CA GLN A 71 -1.98 -11.73 0.48
C GLN A 71 -2.61 -11.92 1.87
N LYS A 72 -3.49 -12.91 1.99
CA LYS A 72 -4.10 -13.33 3.26
C LYS A 72 -3.57 -14.71 3.61
N PHE A 73 -3.25 -14.94 4.88
CA PHE A 73 -2.87 -16.27 5.37
C PHE A 73 -3.79 -16.71 6.51
N LEU A 74 -4.01 -18.01 6.62
CA LEU A 74 -4.76 -18.59 7.72
C LEU A 74 -3.81 -18.74 8.92
N TYR A 75 -4.04 -17.95 9.96
CA TYR A 75 -3.35 -18.12 11.24
C TYR A 75 -4.18 -19.00 12.18
N ILE A 76 -3.67 -20.19 12.51
CA ILE A 76 -4.30 -21.09 13.48
C ILE A 76 -3.55 -20.94 14.80
N ALA A 77 -4.11 -20.14 15.71
CA ALA A 77 -3.56 -20.01 17.05
C ALA A 77 -3.81 -21.30 17.86
N PRO A 78 -2.81 -21.83 18.60
CA PRO A 78 -3.06 -22.91 19.55
C PRO A 78 -3.99 -22.41 20.66
N LYS A 79 -5.07 -23.14 20.93
CA LYS A 79 -5.94 -22.86 22.08
C LYS A 79 -5.33 -23.48 23.34
N ALA A 80 -5.20 -22.69 24.40
CA ALA A 80 -4.84 -23.22 25.71
C ALA A 80 -5.95 -24.17 26.19
N MET A 81 -5.56 -25.39 26.60
CA MET A 81 -6.46 -26.33 27.25
C MET A 81 -6.82 -25.78 28.63
N LYS A 82 -8.11 -25.51 28.88
CA LYS A 82 -8.58 -25.30 30.26
C LYS A 82 -8.49 -26.64 30.98
N ALA A 83 -7.74 -26.69 32.08
CA ALA A 83 -7.80 -27.81 33.01
C ALA A 83 -9.08 -27.64 33.85
N GLU A 84 -9.99 -28.61 33.78
CA GLU A 84 -11.14 -28.77 34.67
C GLU A 84 -10.77 -29.66 35.87
#